data_AF-D5BS67-F1
#
_entry.id   AF-D5BS67-F1
#
_cell.length_a   1.000
_cell.length_b   1.000
_cell.length_c   1.000
_cell.angle_alpha   90.00
_cell.angle_beta   90.00
_cell.angle_gamma   90.00
#
_symmetry.space_group_name_H-M   'P 1'
#
loop_
_entity.id
_entity.type
_entity.pdbx_description
1 polymer ?
#
loop_
_entity_poly.entity_id
_entity_poly.type
_entity_poly.pdbx_seq_one_letter_code
_entity_poly.pdbx_strand_id
1 'polypeptide(L)'
;MPQAIITTLIATILVAGLVAGLVAGLASPALAIGKTYVPRDDSKEVPKMEICRLMKVERDPEQGTKCIYQRQSRGQPAQISNDSPTAACQKTFQCKRE
;
A
#
# COMPACT_ATOMS: atom_id res chain seq x y z
N MET A 1 19.18 -71.80 7.90
CA MET A 1 20.16 -70.73 7.60
C MET A 1 19.63 -69.56 6.74
N PRO A 2 18.66 -69.70 5.80
CA PRO A 2 18.30 -68.58 4.91
C PRO A 2 17.36 -67.52 5.54
N GLN A 3 16.55 -67.91 6.53
CA GLN A 3 15.57 -67.02 7.18
C GLN A 3 16.23 -65.84 7.93
N ALA A 4 17.39 -66.05 8.57
CA ALA A 4 18.11 -65.00 9.31
C ALA A 4 18.83 -63.98 8.41
N ILE A 5 19.17 -64.37 7.19
CA ILE A 5 19.82 -63.49 6.20
C ILE A 5 18.77 -62.55 5.57
N ILE A 6 17.55 -63.06 5.35
CA ILE A 6 16.45 -62.27 4.79
C ILE A 6 15.99 -61.20 5.78
N THR A 7 15.86 -61.53 7.07
CA THR A 7 15.45 -60.56 8.10
C THR A 7 16.49 -59.46 8.33
N THR A 8 17.78 -59.79 8.27
CA THR A 8 18.87 -58.80 8.39
C THR A 8 18.96 -57.88 7.18
N LEU A 9 18.73 -58.38 5.96
CA LEU A 9 18.67 -57.55 4.74
C LEU A 9 17.46 -56.60 4.74
N ILE A 10 16.29 -57.05 5.21
CA ILE A 10 15.10 -56.19 5.28
C ILE A 10 15.30 -55.08 6.34
N ALA A 11 15.89 -55.43 7.50
CA ALA A 11 16.15 -54.46 8.56
C ALA A 11 17.13 -53.36 8.12
N THR A 12 18.18 -53.70 7.37
CA THR A 12 19.15 -52.71 6.88
C THR A 12 18.55 -51.76 5.84
N ILE A 13 17.70 -52.26 4.94
CA ILE A 13 17.01 -51.43 3.94
C ILE A 13 16.04 -50.44 4.62
N LEU A 14 15.28 -50.89 5.62
CA LEU A 14 14.35 -50.03 6.36
C LEU A 14 15.08 -48.92 7.12
N VAL A 15 16.19 -49.23 7.78
CA VAL A 15 17.00 -48.24 8.51
C VAL A 15 17.64 -47.24 7.56
N ALA A 16 18.18 -47.70 6.42
CA ALA A 16 18.78 -46.81 5.42
C ALA A 16 17.76 -45.84 4.81
N GLY A 17 16.54 -46.32 4.50
CA GLY A 17 15.46 -45.48 3.98
C GLY A 17 15.00 -44.41 4.98
N LEU A 18 14.93 -44.76 6.27
CA LEU A 18 14.50 -43.83 7.31
C LEU A 18 15.53 -42.74 7.59
N VAL A 19 16.83 -43.10 7.56
CA VAL A 19 17.92 -42.12 7.70
C VAL A 19 17.94 -41.18 6.50
N ALA A 20 17.80 -41.68 5.27
CA ALA A 20 17.78 -40.86 4.05
C ALA A 20 16.62 -39.85 4.03
N GLY A 21 15.44 -40.26 4.52
CA GLY A 21 14.29 -39.35 4.64
C GLY A 21 14.51 -38.23 5.67
N LEU A 22 15.23 -38.52 6.77
CA LEU A 22 15.48 -37.54 7.83
C LEU A 22 16.45 -36.44 7.40
N VAL A 23 17.49 -36.76 6.62
CA VAL A 23 18.48 -35.76 6.16
C VAL A 23 17.90 -34.78 5.13
N ALA A 24 16.91 -35.20 4.34
CA ALA A 24 16.28 -34.34 3.34
C ALA A 24 15.37 -33.25 3.94
N GLY A 25 14.91 -33.41 5.18
CA GLY A 25 14.01 -32.46 5.84
C GLY A 25 14.70 -31.26 6.54
N LEU A 26 16.03 -31.29 6.70
CA LEU A 26 16.76 -30.33 7.54
C LEU A 26 17.19 -29.04 6.81
N ALA A 27 16.98 -28.94 5.50
CA ALA A 27 17.46 -27.81 4.71
C ALA A 27 16.31 -27.02 4.08
N SER A 28 15.56 -26.28 4.89
CA SER A 28 14.68 -25.21 4.41
C SER A 28 15.03 -23.91 5.11
N PRO A 29 15.86 -23.03 4.51
CA PRO A 29 16.06 -21.69 5.04
C PRO A 29 14.78 -20.88 4.82
N ALA A 30 13.99 -20.68 5.88
CA ALA A 30 12.87 -19.76 5.88
C ALA A 30 13.42 -18.31 5.89
N LEU A 31 13.55 -17.70 4.72
CA LEU A 31 13.92 -16.29 4.57
C LEU A 31 12.70 -15.41 4.76
N ALA A 32 12.47 -14.96 6.00
CA ALA A 32 11.51 -13.90 6.27
C ALA A 32 12.16 -12.53 5.98
N ILE A 33 11.71 -11.85 4.93
CA ILE A 33 11.98 -10.41 4.75
C ILE A 33 11.16 -9.65 5.79
N GLY A 34 11.79 -9.33 6.92
CA GLY A 34 11.23 -8.42 7.90
C GLY A 34 11.32 -6.99 7.35
N LYS A 35 10.19 -6.37 7.00
CA LYS A 35 10.17 -4.90 6.83
C LYS A 35 10.36 -4.29 8.22
N THR A 36 11.49 -3.65 8.46
CA THR A 36 11.71 -2.88 9.69
C THR A 36 10.74 -1.71 9.74
N TYR A 37 10.11 -1.51 10.90
CA TYR A 37 9.20 -0.39 11.15
C TYR A 37 9.98 0.93 11.02
N VAL A 38 9.49 1.85 10.19
CA VAL A 38 10.00 3.21 10.12
C VAL A 38 9.16 4.06 11.07
N PRO A 39 9.76 4.61 12.16
CA PRO A 39 9.04 5.51 13.05
C PRO A 39 8.51 6.72 12.28
N ARG A 40 7.22 7.02 12.47
CA ARG A 40 6.62 8.24 11.95
C ARG A 40 7.19 9.41 12.74
N ASP A 41 7.76 10.38 12.03
CA ASP A 41 8.23 11.62 12.65
C ASP A 41 7.02 12.50 12.99
N ASP A 42 6.55 12.40 14.24
CA ASP A 42 5.43 13.17 14.76
C ASP A 42 5.76 14.67 14.93
N SER A 43 7.03 15.06 14.73
CA SER A 43 7.47 16.46 14.73
C SER A 43 7.03 17.21 13.45
N LYS A 44 6.68 16.48 12.39
CA LYS A 44 6.13 17.08 11.18
C LYS A 44 4.62 17.22 11.32
N GLU A 45 4.17 18.44 11.55
CA GLU A 45 2.75 18.77 11.55
C GLU A 45 2.18 18.43 10.16
N VAL A 46 1.46 17.30 10.08
CA VAL A 46 0.85 16.86 8.83
C VAL A 46 -0.32 17.80 8.53
N PRO A 47 -0.32 18.49 7.38
CA PRO A 47 -1.40 19.40 7.05
C PRO A 47 -2.71 18.63 7.02
N LYS A 48 -3.67 19.05 7.84
CA LYS A 48 -5.01 18.45 7.87
C LYS A 48 -5.66 18.73 6.52
N MET A 49 -6.07 17.69 5.81
CA MET A 49 -6.76 17.82 4.53
C MET A 49 -8.27 17.81 4.74
N GLU A 50 -9.01 18.49 3.88
CA GLU A 50 -10.47 18.49 3.85
C GLU A 50 -10.99 18.42 2.40
N ILE A 51 -12.29 18.13 2.25
CA ILE A 51 -12.93 18.12 0.93
C ILE A 51 -13.44 19.53 0.60
N CYS A 52 -12.97 20.08 -0.52
CA CYS A 52 -13.50 21.28 -1.13
C CYS A 52 -14.50 20.90 -2.24
N ARG A 53 -15.72 21.45 -2.20
CA ARG A 53 -16.79 21.17 -3.17
C ARG A 53 -17.06 22.38 -4.03
N LEU A 54 -17.21 22.20 -5.34
CA LEU A 54 -17.46 23.30 -6.27
C LEU A 54 -18.79 23.98 -5.94
N MET A 55 -18.77 25.30 -5.73
CA MET A 55 -19.96 26.13 -5.52
C MET A 55 -20.34 26.91 -6.78
N LYS A 56 -19.35 27.57 -7.39
CA LYS A 56 -19.59 28.51 -8.48
C LYS A 56 -18.46 28.44 -9.50
N VAL A 57 -18.83 28.60 -10.76
CA VAL A 57 -17.89 28.78 -11.88
C VAL A 57 -18.16 30.15 -12.47
N GLU A 58 -17.14 30.98 -12.50
CA GLU A 58 -17.15 32.27 -13.18
C GLU A 58 -16.29 32.11 -14.44
N ARG A 59 -16.86 32.42 -15.60
CA ARG A 59 -16.13 32.37 -16.88
C ARG A 59 -16.03 33.77 -17.42
N ASP A 60 -14.80 34.20 -17.64
CA ASP A 60 -14.47 35.49 -18.21
C ASP A 60 -13.67 35.25 -19.52
N PRO A 61 -14.01 35.93 -20.62
CA PRO A 61 -13.31 35.76 -21.88
C PRO A 61 -11.89 36.32 -21.86
N GLU A 62 -11.56 37.25 -20.95
CA GLU A 62 -10.24 37.88 -20.83
C GLU A 62 -9.41 37.27 -19.68
N GLN A 63 -10.06 36.92 -18.56
CA GLN A 63 -9.41 36.37 -17.36
C GLN A 63 -9.52 34.84 -17.23
N GLY A 64 -10.23 34.18 -18.14
CA GLY A 64 -10.40 32.74 -18.16
C GLY A 64 -11.46 32.21 -17.18
N THR A 65 -11.29 30.96 -16.72
CA THR A 65 -12.25 30.30 -15.83
C THR A 65 -11.79 30.36 -14.37
N LYS A 66 -12.65 30.88 -13.50
CA LYS A 66 -12.48 30.91 -12.05
C LYS A 66 -13.45 29.93 -11.38
N CYS A 67 -12.89 28.97 -10.66
CA CYS A 67 -13.62 27.94 -9.92
C CYS A 67 -13.60 28.28 -8.41
N ILE A 68 -14.79 28.44 -7.82
CA ILE A 68 -14.96 28.79 -6.39
C ILE A 68 -15.51 27.57 -5.63
N TYR A 69 -14.82 27.17 -4.56
CA TYR A 69 -15.12 25.95 -3.81
C TYR A 69 -15.45 26.22 -2.34
N GLN A 70 -16.50 25.55 -1.84
CA GLN A 70 -16.85 25.50 -0.42
C GLN A 70 -15.91 24.56 0.32
N ARG A 71 -15.33 25.03 1.41
CA ARG A 71 -14.62 24.20 2.38
C ARG A 71 -15.59 23.42 3.25
N GLN A 72 -15.24 22.18 3.61
CA GLN A 72 -16.00 21.39 4.58
C GLN A 72 -16.08 22.08 5.95
N SER A 73 -14.98 22.73 6.36
CA SER A 73 -14.89 23.55 7.58
C SER A 73 -15.73 24.85 7.55
N ARG A 74 -16.32 25.21 6.39
CA ARG A 74 -17.04 26.47 6.16
C ARG A 74 -16.19 27.75 6.36
N GLY A 75 -14.86 27.65 6.23
CA GLY A 75 -13.95 28.80 6.18
C GLY A 75 -14.03 29.60 4.88
N GLN A 76 -13.00 30.41 4.60
CA GLN A 76 -12.94 31.20 3.37
C GLN A 76 -12.97 30.28 2.12
N PRO A 77 -13.76 30.58 1.09
CA PRO A 77 -13.87 29.73 -0.07
C PRO A 77 -12.54 29.65 -0.83
N ALA A 78 -12.15 28.43 -1.21
CA ALA A 78 -10.96 28.22 -2.02
C ALA A 78 -11.23 28.63 -3.48
N GLN A 79 -10.27 29.28 -4.12
CA GLN A 79 -10.40 29.78 -5.49
C GLN A 79 -9.26 29.22 -6.35
N ILE A 80 -9.61 28.68 -7.50
CA ILE A 80 -8.64 28.22 -8.51
C ILE A 80 -9.01 28.91 -9.82
N SER A 81 -8.07 29.66 -10.38
CA SER A 81 -8.23 30.32 -11.68
C SER A 81 -7.44 29.58 -12.74
N ASN A 82 -7.95 29.58 -13.96
CA ASN A 82 -7.30 29.03 -15.15
C ASN A 82 -7.49 30.03 -16.29
N ASP A 83 -6.41 30.41 -16.96
CA ASP A 83 -6.43 31.42 -18.04
C ASP A 83 -7.25 30.97 -19.26
N SER A 84 -7.53 29.66 -19.38
CA SER A 84 -8.37 29.13 -20.45
C SER A 84 -9.87 29.26 -20.10
N PRO A 85 -10.67 29.93 -20.94
CA PRO A 85 -12.13 30.06 -20.74
C PRO A 85 -12.90 28.74 -20.95
N THR A 86 -12.24 27.72 -21.53
CA THR A 86 -12.81 26.39 -21.74
C THR A 86 -12.41 25.38 -20.66
N ALA A 87 -11.59 25.79 -19.68
CA ALA A 87 -11.15 24.91 -18.62
C ALA A 87 -12.34 24.40 -17.77
N ALA A 88 -12.37 23.08 -17.56
CA ALA A 88 -13.38 22.47 -16.71
C ALA A 88 -12.97 22.54 -15.23
N CYS A 89 -13.89 22.98 -14.36
CA CYS A 89 -13.71 22.87 -12.91
C CYS A 89 -13.99 21.44 -12.45
N GLN A 90 -13.18 20.95 -11.51
CA GLN A 90 -13.46 19.68 -10.84
C GLN A 90 -14.67 19.85 -9.92
N LYS A 91 -15.51 18.82 -9.75
CA LYS A 91 -16.66 18.89 -8.83
C LYS A 91 -16.22 18.95 -7.36
N THR A 92 -15.15 18.23 -7.03
CA THR A 92 -14.60 18.12 -5.68
C THR A 92 -13.10 17.84 -5.75
N PHE A 93 -12.33 18.34 -4.79
CA PHE A 93 -10.92 17.99 -4.62
C PHE A 93 -10.49 18.07 -3.15
N GLN A 94 -9.31 17.53 -2.81
CA GLN A 94 -8.74 17.64 -1.47
C GLN A 94 -7.93 18.94 -1.33
N CYS A 95 -8.33 19.79 -0.39
CA CYS A 95 -7.66 21.05 -0.07
C CYS A 95 -7.06 21.00 1.34
N LYS A 96 -6.01 21.80 1.59
CA LYS A 96 -5.47 21.98 2.94
C LYS A 96 -6.50 22.72 3.78
N ARG A 97 -6.80 22.22 4.97
CA ARG A 97 -7.63 22.90 5.96
C ARG A 97 -6.88 24.13 6.46
N GLU A 98 -7.55 25.27 6.43
CA GLU A 98 -7.09 26.53 7.04
C GLU A 98 -7.22 26.51 8.56
#